data_AF-A0A151SRS5-F1
#
_entry.id   AF-A0A151SRS5-F1
#
_cell.length_a   1.000
_cell.length_b   1.000
_cell.length_c   1.000
_cell.angle_alpha   90.00
_cell.angle_beta   90.00
_cell.angle_gamma   90.00
#
_symmetry.space_group_name_H-M   'P 1'
#
loop_
_entity.id
_entity.type
_entity.pdbx_description
1 polymer ?
#
loop_
_entity_poly.entity_id
_entity_poly.type
_entity_poly.pdbx_seq_one_letter_code
_entity_poly.pdbx_strand_id
1 'polypeptide(L)'
;MSWLLNTMTNEIGEIFMYYDTAKEMWDAVKETYSNVDNTFVVFDIKSILHDLRQGDFSVTEYFNTLGRHWQQLDIYEDVQWSCTEDKKKYK
;
A
#
# COMPACT_ATOMS: atom_id res chain seq x y z
N MET A 1 -21.72 18.06 3.94
CA MET A 1 -20.58 17.61 4.79
C MET A 1 -20.99 16.51 5.75
N SER A 2 -22.19 16.55 6.34
CA SER A 2 -22.67 15.50 7.26
C SER A 2 -22.61 14.08 6.69
N TRP A 3 -22.86 13.91 5.39
CA TRP A 3 -22.71 12.61 4.73
C TRP A 3 -21.28 12.06 4.77
N LEU A 4 -20.26 12.93 4.71
CA LEU A 4 -18.85 12.53 4.76
C LEU A 4 -18.45 12.16 6.20
N LEU A 5 -18.86 12.98 7.18
CA LEU A 5 -18.65 12.69 8.60
C LEU A 5 -19.35 11.39 9.04
N ASN A 6 -20.55 11.12 8.51
CA ASN A 6 -21.29 9.90 8.79
C ASN A 6 -20.67 8.63 8.19
N THR A 7 -19.71 8.77 7.26
CA THR A 7 -18.94 7.62 6.73
C THR A 7 -17.69 7.33 7.56
N MET A 8 -17.36 8.17 8.54
CA MET A 8 -16.19 8.04 9.40
C MET A 8 -16.58 7.45 10.76
N THR A 9 -15.60 6.87 11.46
CA THR A 9 -15.75 6.64 12.90
C THR A 9 -15.75 7.99 13.63
N ASN A 10 -16.36 8.06 14.81
CA ASN A 10 -16.44 9.30 15.59
C ASN A 10 -15.03 9.89 15.86
N GLU A 11 -14.05 9.03 16.16
CA GLU A 11 -12.66 9.43 16.40
C GLU A 11 -12.03 10.15 15.19
N ILE A 12 -12.29 9.67 13.97
CA ILE A 12 -11.79 10.30 12.75
C ILE A 12 -12.61 11.55 12.43
N GLY A 13 -13.94 11.48 12.57
CA GLY A 13 -14.84 12.58 12.26
C GLY A 13 -14.58 13.86 13.08
N GLU A 14 -14.19 13.72 14.35
CA GLU A 14 -13.83 14.85 15.22
C GLU A 14 -12.61 15.64 14.71
N ILE A 15 -11.68 14.99 14.02
CA ILE A 15 -10.49 15.65 13.43
C ILE A 15 -10.89 16.56 12.27
N PHE A 16 -11.90 16.16 11.51
CA PHE A 16 -12.29 16.84 10.27
C PHE A 16 -13.54 17.73 10.40
N MET A 17 -14.23 17.73 11.54
CA MET A 17 -15.48 18.47 11.72
C MET A 17 -15.36 20.00 11.57
N TYR A 18 -14.14 20.54 11.64
CA TYR A 18 -13.85 21.98 11.58
C TYR A 18 -13.47 22.50 10.19
N TYR A 19 -13.49 21.66 9.15
CA TYR A 19 -13.21 22.12 7.77
C TYR A 19 -14.41 22.87 7.18
N ASP A 20 -14.13 23.97 6.49
CA ASP A 20 -15.14 24.89 5.94
C ASP A 20 -15.87 24.33 4.71
N THR A 21 -15.19 23.49 3.92
CA THR A 21 -15.77 22.88 2.72
C THR A 21 -15.65 21.36 2.69
N ALA A 22 -16.62 20.71 2.04
CA ALA A 22 -16.60 19.25 1.85
C ALA A 22 -15.38 18.79 1.05
N LYS A 23 -14.84 19.67 0.19
CA LYS A 23 -13.67 19.38 -0.63
C LYS A 23 -12.41 19.34 0.22
N GLU A 24 -12.18 20.36 1.05
CA GLU A 24 -11.01 20.38 1.94
C GLU A 24 -11.03 19.22 2.92
N MET A 25 -12.21 18.91 3.47
CA MET A 25 -12.43 17.74 4.31
C MET A 25 -12.05 16.44 3.57
N TRP A 26 -12.52 16.26 2.33
CA TRP A 26 -12.22 15.08 1.52
C TRP A 26 -10.74 15.00 1.13
N ASP A 27 -10.13 16.10 0.73
CA ASP A 27 -8.72 16.15 0.32
C ASP A 27 -7.81 15.80 1.51
N ALA A 28 -8.10 16.31 2.71
CA ALA A 28 -7.34 16.00 3.92
C ALA A 28 -7.53 14.55 4.39
N VAL A 29 -8.75 14.02 4.33
CA VAL A 29 -9.05 12.61 4.62
C VAL A 29 -8.32 11.70 3.64
N LYS A 30 -8.31 12.07 2.35
CA LYS A 30 -7.60 11.35 1.31
C LYS A 30 -6.09 11.42 1.56
N GLU A 31 -5.52 12.57 1.85
CA GLU A 31 -4.08 12.67 2.14
C GLU A 31 -3.67 11.83 3.35
N THR A 32 -4.50 11.82 4.40
CA THR A 32 -4.18 11.16 5.68
C THR A 32 -4.41 9.65 5.65
N TYR A 33 -5.50 9.20 5.02
CA TYR A 33 -5.97 7.81 5.10
C TYR A 33 -6.09 7.11 3.75
N SER A 34 -5.81 7.81 2.65
CA SER A 34 -5.89 7.16 1.35
C SER A 34 -4.69 6.25 1.12
N ASN A 35 -5.01 5.00 0.82
CA ASN A 35 -4.07 4.05 0.25
C ASN A 35 -3.93 4.23 -1.28
N VAL A 36 -4.18 5.43 -1.84
CA VAL A 36 -4.27 5.64 -3.30
C VAL A 36 -3.01 5.24 -4.06
N ASP A 37 -1.83 5.34 -3.44
CA ASP A 37 -0.58 4.87 -4.06
C ASP A 37 -0.07 3.54 -3.46
N ASN A 38 -0.86 2.90 -2.58
CA ASN A 38 -0.48 1.72 -1.79
C ASN A 38 0.94 1.82 -1.18
N THR A 39 1.48 3.03 -1.01
CA THR A 39 2.90 3.27 -0.75
C THR A 39 3.31 2.70 0.59
N PHE A 40 2.41 2.78 1.58
CA PHE A 40 2.61 2.15 2.88
C PHE A 40 2.68 0.62 2.77
N VAL A 41 1.78 0.00 2.00
CA VAL A 41 1.76 -1.45 1.79
C VAL A 41 3.00 -1.92 1.03
N VAL A 42 3.39 -1.18 -0.02
CA VAL A 42 4.63 -1.42 -0.78
C VAL A 42 5.86 -1.28 0.12
N PHE A 43 5.92 -0.25 0.95
CA PHE A 43 7.01 -0.03 1.89
C PHE A 43 7.11 -1.16 2.92
N ASP A 44 5.99 -1.59 3.49
CA ASP A 44 5.93 -2.69 4.45
C ASP A 44 6.44 -4.00 3.84
N ILE A 45 5.93 -4.37 2.65
CA ILE A 45 6.40 -5.56 1.91
C ILE A 45 7.90 -5.46 1.61
N LYS A 46 8.39 -4.30 1.16
CA LYS A 46 9.82 -4.07 0.90
C LYS A 46 10.66 -4.16 2.16
N SER A 47 10.17 -3.68 3.30
CA SER A 47 10.86 -3.80 4.59
C SER A 47 10.97 -5.28 5.01
N ILE A 48 9.88 -6.03 4.90
CA ILE A 48 9.89 -7.48 5.16
C ILE A 48 10.91 -8.18 4.26
N LEU A 49 10.90 -7.89 2.96
CA LEU A 49 11.85 -8.46 2.00
C LEU A 49 13.31 -8.07 2.31
N HIS A 50 13.55 -6.82 2.70
CA HIS A 50 14.87 -6.32 3.07
C HIS A 50 15.46 -7.05 4.28
N ASP A 51 14.61 -7.32 5.28
CA ASP A 51 15.00 -7.95 6.54
C ASP A 51 14.96 -9.48 6.47
N LEU A 52 14.30 -10.06 5.46
CA LEU A 52 14.19 -11.51 5.29
C LEU A 52 15.59 -12.12 5.11
N ARG A 53 15.93 -13.02 6.04
CA ARG A 53 17.13 -13.87 5.97
C ARG A 53 16.67 -15.32 6.08
N GLN A 54 17.41 -16.25 5.47
CA GLN A 54 17.08 -17.66 5.58
C GLN A 54 17.09 -18.12 7.05
N GLY A 55 18.11 -17.74 7.82
CA GLY A 55 18.19 -18.09 9.24
C GLY A 55 18.05 -19.60 9.46
N ASP A 56 17.09 -19.97 10.30
CA ASP A 56 16.77 -21.37 10.62
C ASP A 56 15.76 -22.00 9.64
N PHE A 57 15.26 -21.27 8.65
CA PHE A 57 14.33 -21.82 7.66
C PHE A 57 15.02 -22.82 6.73
N SER A 58 14.29 -23.88 6.39
CA SER A 58 14.69 -24.72 5.26
C SER A 58 14.69 -23.88 3.97
N VAL A 59 15.46 -24.33 2.98
CA VAL A 59 15.53 -23.65 1.67
C VAL A 59 14.13 -23.51 1.06
N THR A 60 13.30 -24.54 1.17
CA THR A 60 11.94 -24.53 0.65
C THR A 60 11.05 -23.49 1.35
N GLU A 61 11.10 -23.40 2.69
CA GLU A 61 10.30 -22.44 3.44
C GLU A 61 10.72 -20.99 3.17
N TYR A 62 12.04 -20.75 3.10
CA TYR A 62 12.57 -19.44 2.75
C TYR A 62 12.12 -19.03 1.34
N PHE A 63 12.28 -19.89 0.34
CA PHE A 63 11.88 -19.59 -1.03
C PHE A 63 10.38 -19.37 -1.17
N ASN A 64 9.55 -20.16 -0.48
CA ASN A 64 8.10 -19.97 -0.49
C ASN A 64 7.71 -18.61 0.12
N THR A 65 8.35 -18.23 1.24
CA THR A 65 8.10 -16.95 1.91
C THR A 65 8.54 -15.77 1.04
N LEU A 66 9.74 -15.86 0.48
CA LEU A 66 10.27 -14.87 -0.46
C LEU A 66 9.34 -14.70 -1.67
N GLY A 67 8.96 -15.80 -2.32
CA GLY A 67 8.09 -15.80 -3.50
C GLY A 67 6.72 -15.19 -3.22
N ARG A 68 6.13 -15.49 -2.05
CA ARG A 68 4.85 -14.91 -1.64
C ARG A 68 4.92 -13.38 -1.53
N HIS A 69 5.94 -12.83 -0.89
CA HIS A 69 6.07 -11.38 -0.73
C HIS A 69 6.37 -10.67 -2.06
N TRP A 70 7.15 -11.28 -2.95
CA TRP A 70 7.34 -10.78 -4.30
C TRP A 70 6.03 -10.73 -5.11
N GLN A 71 5.24 -11.80 -5.08
CA GLN A 71 3.92 -11.81 -5.73
C GLN A 71 2.97 -10.75 -5.18
N GLN A 72 3.02 -10.50 -3.86
CA GLN A 72 2.25 -9.41 -3.27
C GLN A 72 2.71 -8.04 -3.77
N LEU A 73 4.02 -7.84 -3.92
CA LEU A 73 4.58 -6.59 -4.44
C LEU A 73 4.15 -6.34 -5.89
N ASP A 74 4.13 -7.38 -6.73
CA ASP A 74 3.70 -7.31 -8.13
C ASP A 74 2.24 -6.87 -8.31
N ILE A 75 1.39 -7.04 -7.28
CA ILE A 75 0.00 -6.55 -7.30
C ILE A 75 -0.05 -5.02 -7.19
N TYR A 76 0.90 -4.43 -6.48
CA TYR A 76 0.88 -3.01 -6.12
C TYR A 76 1.81 -2.15 -7.00
N GLU A 77 2.91 -2.70 -7.50
CA GLU A 77 3.81 -1.96 -8.39
C GLU A 77 3.43 -2.15 -9.87
N ASP A 78 2.92 -1.08 -10.51
CA ASP A 78 2.89 -1.02 -11.97
C ASP A 78 4.29 -0.63 -12.48
N VAL A 79 5.16 -1.63 -12.62
CA VAL A 79 6.52 -1.42 -13.11
C VAL A 79 6.48 -0.93 -14.56
N GLN A 80 6.80 0.35 -14.74
CA GLN A 80 7.00 0.95 -16.07
C GLN A 80 8.37 0.52 -16.60
N TRP A 81 8.39 -0.63 -17.28
CA TRP A 81 9.58 -1.15 -17.91
C TRP A 81 10.10 -0.18 -18.98
N SER A 82 11.37 0.22 -18.88
CA SER A 82 12.04 1.02 -19.91
C SER A 82 12.23 0.25 -21.23
N CYS A 83 12.27 -1.07 -21.15
CA CYS A 83 12.43 -1.98 -22.27
C CYS A 83 11.16 -2.82 -22.48
N THR A 84 10.56 -2.70 -23.66
CA THR A 84 9.34 -3.42 -24.03
C THR A 84 9.53 -4.93 -24.17
N GLU A 85 10.77 -5.41 -24.38
CA GLU A 85 11.06 -6.85 -24.44
C GLU A 85 11.13 -7.48 -23.04
N ASP A 86 11.70 -6.78 -22.06
CA ASP A 86 11.80 -7.28 -20.69
C ASP A 86 10.41 -7.39 -20.04
N LYS A 87 9.52 -6.44 -20.35
CA LYS A 87 8.11 -6.50 -19.96
C LYS A 87 7.41 -7.80 -20.39
N LYS A 88 7.78 -8.39 -21.53
CA LYS A 88 7.18 -9.63 -22.03
C LYS A 88 7.68 -10.89 -21.32
N LYS A 89 8.85 -10.85 -20.67
CA LYS A 89 9.40 -12.00 -19.93
C LYS A 89 8.88 -12.08 -18.49
N TYR A 90 8.38 -10.97 -17.96
CA TYR A 90 7.94 -10.84 -16.58
C TYR A 90 6.44 -11.13 -16.38
N LYS A 91 5.66 -11.31 -17.46
CA LYS A 91 4.21 -11.53 -17.43
C LYS A 91 3.84 -12.76 -18.25
#